data_AF-A0A7J9CYT9-F1
#
_entry.id   AF-A0A7J9CYT9-F1
#
_cell.length_a   1.000
_cell.length_b   1.000
_cell.length_c   1.000
_cell.angle_alpha   90.00
_cell.angle_beta   90.00
_cell.angle_gamma   90.00
#
_symmetry.space_group_name_H-M   'P 1'
#
loop_
_entity.id
_entity.type
_entity.pdbx_description
1 polymer ?
#
loop_
_entity_poly.entity_id
_entity_poly.type
_entity_poly.pdbx_seq_one_letter_code
_entity_poly.pdbx_strand_id
1 'polypeptide(L)' 'MSTLAVEVSGEKVKEMWDKRLTEILCDICIKEILKGNRSGTHFIKDGWLKIMTIFEK' A
#
# COMPACT_ATOMS: atom_id res chain seq x y z
N MET A 1 -24.21 31.15 18.38
CA MET A 1 -22.87 30.75 18.87
C MET A 1 -22.52 29.46 18.14
N SER A 2 -22.40 29.52 16.81
CA SER A 2 -21.14 29.72 16.07
C SER A 2 -20.44 28.40 15.82
N THR A 3 -20.80 27.80 14.68
CA THR A 3 -20.05 26.77 13.97
C THR A 3 -18.65 27.30 13.72
N LEU A 4 -17.62 26.66 14.29
CA LEU A 4 -16.25 26.93 13.89
C LEU A 4 -15.97 26.11 12.63
N ALA A 5 -16.12 26.77 11.49
CA ALA A 5 -15.54 26.30 10.24
C ALA A 5 -14.03 26.25 10.44
N VAL A 6 -13.47 25.03 10.49
CA VAL A 6 -12.03 24.83 10.40
C VAL A 6 -11.66 25.15 8.96
N GLU A 7 -11.04 26.31 8.78
CA GLU A 7 -10.39 26.71 7.54
C GLU A 7 -9.19 25.77 7.33
N VAL A 8 -9.38 24.72 6.53
CA VAL A 8 -8.26 23.94 6.00
C VAL A 8 -7.59 24.83 4.95
N SER A 9 -6.51 25.48 5.37
CA SER A 9 -5.55 26.10 4.46
C SER A 9 -5.05 25.02 3.50
N GLY A 10 -4.91 25.38 2.22
CA GLY A 10 -4.59 24.47 1.11
C GLY A 10 -3.18 23.88 1.15
N GLU A 11 -2.82 23.20 2.24
CA GLU A 11 -1.71 22.27 2.26
C GLU A 11 -2.12 21.06 1.42
N LYS A 12 -1.29 20.75 0.43
CA LYS A 12 -1.38 19.51 -0.34
C LYS A 12 -1.31 18.38 0.67
N VAL A 13 -2.46 17.81 1.04
CA VAL A 13 -2.52 16.62 1.89
C VAL A 13 -1.62 15.62 1.21
N LYS A 14 -0.45 15.33 1.82
CA LYS A 14 0.39 14.23 1.36
C LYS A 14 -0.53 13.03 1.32
N GLU A 15 -0.72 12.43 0.16
CA GLU A 15 -1.41 11.16 0.05
C GLU A 15 -0.67 10.19 0.97
N MET A 16 -1.26 9.99 2.13
CA MET A 16 -0.79 9.03 3.11
C MET A 16 -1.36 7.70 2.66
N TRP A 17 -0.48 6.72 2.52
CA TRP A 17 -0.92 5.34 2.34
C TRP A 17 -1.85 4.98 3.50
N ASP A 18 -3.04 4.51 3.15
CA ASP A 18 -3.98 4.02 4.14
C ASP A 18 -3.30 2.89 4.93
N LYS A 19 -3.40 2.96 6.26
CA LYS A 19 -2.71 2.02 7.15
C LYS A 19 -3.14 0.57 6.88
N ARG A 20 -4.43 0.36 6.66
CA ARG A 20 -4.99 -0.96 6.37
C ARG A 20 -4.54 -1.45 5.00
N LEU A 21 -4.52 -0.58 3.98
CA LEU A 21 -3.98 -0.94 2.66
C LEU A 21 -2.49 -1.30 2.73
N THR A 22 -1.71 -0.57 3.54
CA THR A 22 -0.29 -0.85 3.76
C THR A 22 -0.07 -2.21 4.41
N GLU A 23 -0.85 -2.54 5.45
CA GLU A 23 -0.79 -3.85 6.12
C GLU A 23 -1.15 -4.99 5.15
N ILE A 24 -2.20 -4.82 4.33
CA ILE A 24 -2.60 -5.80 3.31
C ILE A 24 -1.49 -6.02 2.28
N LEU A 25 -0.88 -4.95 1.77
CA LEU A 25 0.21 -5.04 0.80
C LEU A 25 1.42 -5.80 1.38
N CYS A 26 1.78 -5.49 2.63
CA CYS A 26 2.86 -6.18 3.34
C CYS A 26 2.59 -7.68 3.49
N ASP A 27 1.37 -8.07 3.89
CA ASP A 27 0.99 -9.47 4.02
C ASP A 27 1.08 -10.24 2.70
N ILE A 28 0.65 -9.62 1.60
CA ILE A 28 0.77 -10.20 0.26
C ILE A 28 2.25 -10.37 -0.12
N CYS A 29 3.07 -9.34 0.12
CA CYS A 29 4.51 -9.39 -0.14
C CYS A 29 5.20 -10.51 0.63
N ILE A 30 4.89 -10.67 1.92
CA ILE A 30 5.46 -11.75 2.76
C ILE A 30 5.09 -13.12 2.19
N LYS A 31 3.82 -13.34 1.81
CA LYS A 31 3.37 -14.60 1.21
C LYS A 31 4.12 -14.93 -0.08
N GLU A 32 4.39 -13.94 -0.93
CA GLU A 32 5.14 -14.17 -2.18
C GLU A 32 6.65 -14.36 -1.95
N ILE A 33 7.23 -13.74 -0.92
CA ILE A 33 8.61 -14.03 -0.49
C ILE A 33 8.74 -15.47 -0.03
N LEU A 34 7.79 -15.97 0.77
CA LEU A 34 7.79 -17.35 1.26
C LEU A 34 7.63 -18.38 0.12
N LYS A 35 7.04 -17.99 -1.00
CA LYS A 35 6.95 -18.82 -2.22
C LYS A 35 8.22 -18.81 -3.06
N GLY A 36 9.27 -18.09 -2.65
CA GLY A 36 10.52 -17.98 -3.39
C GLY A 36 10.47 -16.98 -4.53
N ASN A 37 9.44 -16.12 -4.61
CA ASN A 37 9.30 -15.16 -5.71
C ASN A 37 10.14 -13.89 -5.55
N ARG A 38 11.14 -13.88 -4.64
CA ARG A 38 12.03 -12.74 -4.40
C ARG A 38 13.49 -13.14 -4.61
N SER A 39 14.14 -12.48 -5.55
CA SER A 39 15.59 -12.60 -5.80
C SER A 39 16.33 -11.53 -4.99
N GLY A 40 16.66 -11.86 -3.74
CA GLY A 40 17.42 -10.99 -2.83
C GLY A 40 16.65 -9.72 -2.43
N THR A 41 16.67 -8.69 -3.27
CA THR A 41 16.08 -7.36 -3.01
C THR A 41 14.78 -7.09 -3.77
N HIS A 42 14.47 -7.84 -4.83
CA HIS A 42 13.32 -7.57 -5.70
C HIS A 42 12.47 -8.82 -5.95
N PHE A 43 11.19 -8.61 -6.25
CA PHE A 43 10.33 -9.69 -6.74
C PHE A 43 10.68 -10.04 -8.18
N ILE A 44 10.64 -11.32 -8.52
CA ILE A 44 10.70 -11.75 -9.93
C ILE A 44 9.39 -11.33 -10.63
N LYS A 45 9.41 -11.25 -11.96
CA LYS A 45 8.28 -10.76 -12.77
C LYS A 45 6.95 -11.43 -12.39
N ASP A 46 6.96 -12.75 -12.26
CA ASP A 46 5.76 -13.54 -11.92
C ASP A 46 5.29 -13.30 -10.48
N GLY A 47 6.22 -13.08 -9.55
CA GLY A 47 5.91 -12.70 -8.17
C GLY A 47 5.24 -11.35 -8.10
N TRP A 48 5.82 -10.36 -8.79
CA TRP A 48 5.26 -9.01 -8.85
C TRP A 48 3.87 -9.00 -9.48
N LEU A 49 3.68 -9.71 -10.60
CA LEU A 49 2.37 -9.80 -11.25
C LEU A 49 1.30 -10.40 -10.32
N LYS A 50 1.65 -11.41 -9.53
CA LYS A 50 0.75 -11.99 -8.53
C LYS A 50 0.42 -11.00 -7.42
N ILE A 51 1.39 -10.24 -6.91
CA ILE A 51 1.15 -9.19 -5.91
C ILE A 51 0.11 -8.20 -6.42
N MET A 52 0.31 -7.67 -7.64
CA MET A 52 -0.62 -6.71 -8.26
C MET A 52 -2.01 -7.31 -8.45
N THR A 53 -2.08 -8.55 -8.94
CA THR A 53 -3.36 -9.25 -9.17
C THR A 53 -4.14 -9.50 -7.86
N ILE A 54 -3.44 -9.77 -6.76
CA ILE A 54 -4.07 -9.99 -5.44
C ILE A 54 -4.48 -8.66 -4.81
N PHE A 55 -3.68 -7.60 -4.99
CA PHE A 55 -3.90 -6.30 -4.37
C PHE A 55 -4.98 -5.46 -5.06
N GLU A 56 -5.13 -5.59 -6.38
CA GLU A 56 -6.17 -4.90 -7.16
C GLU A 56 -7.58 -5.52 -7.01
N LYS A 57 -7.70 -6.58 -6.21
CA LYS A 57 -8.93 -7.36 -6.05
C LYS A 57 -9.68 -6.98 -4.77
#